data_AF-A0A3P7XFU9-F1
#
_entry.id   AF-A0A3P7XFU9-F1
#
_cell.length_a   1.000
_cell.length_b   1.000
_cell.length_c   1.000
_cell.angle_alpha   90.00
_cell.angle_beta   90.00
_cell.angle_gamma   90.00
#
_symmetry.space_group_name_H-M   'P 1'
#
loop_
_entity.id
_entity.type
_entity.pdbx_description
1 polymer ?
#
loop_
_entity_poly.entity_id
_entity_poly.type
_entity_poly.pdbx_seq_one_letter_code
_entity_poly.pdbx_strand_id
1 'polypeptide(L)'
;MYSSRISITSSCHMQLQLYPLDLQFCDFDLVSYAHTMKDIVYEWDVTAPVQLKPGVGSDLPNFQLTNITTNDDCTSHTNTGSYACLRMQLILKRQFSYYLVQLYGPTTMIVIVSWVSFWIDMHSTAGRVALGVTTLLTMTTMQAAINAKLPPVSYVKVVDVWLGGKFSALNTVENLEQDTMISTFLVFRNYYVTCVIRYLFNC
;
A
#
# COMPACT_ATOMS: atom_id res chain seq x y z
N MET A 1 -39.98 10.24 23.73
CA MET A 1 -38.91 10.08 22.71
C MET A 1 -37.70 10.87 23.18
N TYR A 2 -36.53 10.24 23.21
CA TYR A 2 -35.26 10.90 23.53
C TYR A 2 -34.47 11.10 22.23
N SER A 3 -33.91 12.28 22.01
CA SER A 3 -33.10 12.60 20.84
C SER A 3 -31.95 13.50 21.27
N SER A 4 -30.73 13.15 20.88
CA SER A 4 -29.52 13.89 21.23
C SER A 4 -28.51 13.84 20.08
N ARG A 5 -27.67 14.88 19.98
CA ARG A 5 -26.57 14.94 19.02
C ARG A 5 -25.27 14.63 19.74
N ILE A 6 -24.53 13.65 19.22
CA ILE A 6 -23.30 13.17 19.84
C ILE A 6 -22.20 13.14 18.78
N SER A 7 -20.99 13.58 19.14
CA SER A 7 -19.78 13.41 18.34
C SER A 7 -18.92 12.35 19.03
N ILE A 8 -18.62 11.26 18.32
CA ILE A 8 -17.93 10.09 18.89
C ILE A 8 -16.68 9.80 18.05
N THR A 9 -15.58 9.54 18.74
CA THR A 9 -14.37 8.95 18.14
C THR A 9 -14.26 7.52 18.61
N SER A 10 -14.57 6.56 17.74
CA SER A 10 -14.48 5.13 18.04
C SER A 10 -13.15 4.54 17.58
N SER A 11 -12.72 3.46 18.25
CA SER A 11 -11.59 2.65 17.79
C SER A 11 -12.05 1.67 16.71
N CYS A 12 -11.39 1.67 15.56
CA CYS A 12 -11.64 0.71 14.49
C CYS A 12 -10.34 -0.04 14.14
N HIS A 13 -10.36 -1.37 14.24
CA HIS A 13 -9.22 -2.21 13.88
C HIS A 13 -9.16 -2.42 12.37
N MET A 14 -8.27 -1.67 11.71
CA MET A 14 -8.10 -1.76 10.26
C MET A 14 -7.16 -2.89 9.84
N GLN A 15 -7.52 -3.59 8.77
CA GLN A 15 -6.72 -4.65 8.17
C GLN A 15 -6.16 -4.18 6.82
N LEU A 16 -4.84 -4.01 6.75
CA LEU A 16 -4.16 -3.35 5.61
C LEU A 16 -3.44 -4.34 4.69
N GLN A 17 -3.69 -5.65 4.81
CA GLN A 17 -3.01 -6.69 4.00
C GLN A 17 -3.19 -6.43 2.50
N LEU A 18 -4.42 -6.08 2.09
CA LEU A 18 -4.80 -5.81 0.69
C LEU A 18 -4.60 -4.34 0.27
N TYR A 19 -3.88 -3.54 1.05
CA TYR A 19 -3.66 -2.13 0.73
C TYR A 19 -3.00 -1.96 -0.66
N PRO A 20 -3.49 -1.05 -1.53
CA PRO A 20 -4.56 -0.05 -1.33
C PRO A 20 -5.97 -0.46 -1.81
N LEU A 21 -6.18 -1.75 -2.15
CA LEU A 21 -7.47 -2.31 -2.58
C LEU A 21 -8.25 -2.92 -1.39
N ASP A 22 -8.12 -2.29 -0.23
CA ASP A 22 -8.68 -2.76 1.03
C ASP A 22 -10.14 -2.36 1.25
N LEU A 23 -10.86 -3.24 1.96
CA LEU A 23 -12.16 -2.97 2.57
C LEU A 23 -11.95 -2.93 4.09
N GLN A 24 -12.48 -1.91 4.74
CA GLN A 24 -12.41 -1.74 6.19
C GLN A 24 -13.80 -1.89 6.79
N PHE A 25 -13.87 -2.67 7.87
CA PHE A 25 -15.08 -2.91 8.64
C PHE A 25 -14.91 -2.19 9.98
N CYS A 26 -15.70 -1.14 10.21
CA CYS A 26 -15.66 -0.39 11.45
C CYS A 26 -16.95 -0.57 12.23
N ASP A 27 -16.83 -1.23 13.37
CA ASP A 27 -17.95 -1.50 14.27
C ASP A 27 -18.15 -0.34 15.24
N PHE A 28 -19.41 -0.05 15.52
CA PHE A 28 -19.85 0.89 16.54
C PHE A 28 -20.83 0.17 17.45
N ASP A 29 -20.37 -0.05 18.68
CA ASP A 29 -21.11 -0.79 19.70
C ASP A 29 -21.73 0.19 20.69
N LEU A 30 -23.04 0.07 20.88
CA LEU A 30 -23.80 0.79 21.89
C LEU A 30 -24.28 -0.22 22.94
N VAL A 31 -23.80 -0.06 24.17
CA VAL A 31 -24.01 -1.02 25.26
C VAL A 31 -24.45 -0.30 26.53
N SER A 32 -25.27 -0.98 27.34
CA SER A 32 -25.64 -0.53 28.68
C SER A 32 -24.49 -0.79 29.64
N TYR A 33 -24.10 0.22 30.43
CA TYR A 33 -23.03 0.07 31.42
C TYR A 33 -23.50 -0.59 32.73
N ALA A 34 -24.68 -0.19 33.24
CA ALA A 34 -25.14 -0.59 34.57
C ALA A 34 -26.26 -1.64 34.55
N HIS A 35 -27.15 -1.60 33.57
CA HIS A 35 -28.33 -2.44 33.50
C HIS A 35 -28.07 -3.71 32.69
N THR A 36 -28.52 -4.85 33.23
CA THR A 36 -28.41 -6.16 32.56
C THR A 36 -29.58 -6.39 31.60
N MET A 37 -29.50 -7.47 30.80
CA MET A 37 -30.58 -7.91 29.90
C MET A 37 -31.93 -8.15 30.59
N LYS A 38 -31.97 -8.29 31.91
CA LYS A 38 -33.22 -8.43 32.68
C LYS A 38 -33.96 -7.11 32.81
N ASP A 39 -33.25 -5.99 32.78
CA ASP A 39 -33.79 -4.66 33.01
C ASP A 39 -33.97 -3.89 31.70
N ILE A 40 -33.05 -4.06 30.75
CA ILE A 40 -33.07 -3.36 29.47
C ILE A 40 -32.65 -4.28 28.31
N VAL A 41 -33.39 -4.19 27.22
CA VAL A 41 -33.08 -4.84 25.94
C VAL A 41 -33.05 -3.76 24.87
N TYR A 42 -32.05 -3.80 24.00
CA TYR A 42 -31.94 -2.91 22.86
C TYR A 42 -32.29 -3.67 21.59
N GLU A 43 -33.15 -3.08 20.76
CA GLU A 43 -33.51 -3.60 19.45
C GLU A 43 -33.47 -2.48 18.42
N TRP A 44 -33.01 -2.82 17.22
CA TRP A 44 -33.03 -1.92 16.08
C TRP A 44 -34.47 -1.70 15.58
N ASP A 45 -34.76 -0.51 15.07
CA ASP A 45 -36.04 -0.24 14.41
C ASP A 45 -36.20 -1.16 13.18
N VAL A 46 -37.39 -1.76 13.03
CA VAL A 46 -37.71 -2.70 11.96
C VAL A 46 -37.70 -2.03 10.58
N THR A 47 -38.00 -0.74 10.51
CA THR A 47 -38.23 -0.02 9.25
C THR A 47 -36.97 0.66 8.70
N ALA A 48 -36.25 1.39 9.55
CA ALA A 48 -35.09 2.17 9.16
C ALA A 48 -34.14 2.36 10.36
N PRO A 49 -33.36 1.34 10.72
CA PRO A 49 -32.54 1.36 11.95
C PRO A 49 -31.40 2.39 11.89
N VAL A 50 -30.85 2.62 10.71
CA VAL A 50 -29.80 3.63 10.48
C VAL A 50 -30.19 4.49 9.29
N GLN A 51 -30.23 5.80 9.51
CA GLN A 51 -30.51 6.80 8.47
C GLN A 51 -29.28 7.66 8.25
N LEU A 52 -28.80 7.67 7.00
CA LEU A 52 -27.68 8.50 6.58
C LEU A 52 -28.19 9.86 6.12
N LYS A 53 -27.53 10.94 6.56
CA LYS A 53 -27.77 12.27 5.99
C LYS A 53 -27.25 12.29 4.54
N PRO A 54 -27.98 12.91 3.58
CA PRO A 54 -27.49 13.05 2.21
C PRO A 54 -26.12 13.74 2.19
N GLY A 55 -25.17 13.15 1.47
CA GLY A 55 -23.76 13.57 1.39
C GLY A 55 -22.81 12.82 2.34
N VAL A 56 -23.33 12.16 3.38
CA VAL A 56 -22.52 11.36 4.30
C VAL A 56 -22.06 10.08 3.59
N GLY A 57 -20.76 10.02 3.27
CA GLY A 57 -20.13 8.92 2.55
C GLY A 57 -19.40 9.34 1.27
N SER A 58 -19.82 10.46 0.64
CA SER A 58 -19.09 11.09 -0.47
C SER A 58 -18.08 12.15 0.00
N ASP A 59 -18.29 12.71 1.19
CA ASP A 59 -17.41 13.72 1.78
C ASP A 59 -16.07 13.16 2.26
N LEU A 60 -15.93 11.82 2.34
CA LEU A 60 -14.68 11.18 2.73
C LEU A 60 -13.72 11.17 1.53
N PRO A 61 -12.57 11.88 1.58
CA PRO A 61 -11.70 12.02 0.40
C PRO A 61 -10.96 10.72 0.03
N ASN A 62 -10.72 9.84 1.00
CA ASN A 62 -9.93 8.61 0.81
C ASN A 62 -10.77 7.33 0.80
N PHE A 63 -12.01 7.38 1.28
CA PHE A 63 -12.88 6.22 1.47
C PHE A 63 -14.28 6.52 0.96
N GLN A 64 -14.95 5.49 0.46
CA GLN A 64 -16.34 5.52 0.09
C GLN A 64 -17.11 4.57 1.02
N LEU A 65 -18.14 5.09 1.67
CA LEU A 65 -19.07 4.25 2.42
C LEU A 65 -19.85 3.39 1.42
N THR A 66 -19.66 2.07 1.51
CA THR A 66 -20.24 1.11 0.56
C THR A 66 -21.55 0.55 1.10
N ASN A 67 -21.56 0.14 2.37
CA ASN A 67 -22.75 -0.45 3.00
C ASN A 67 -22.70 -0.27 4.52
N ILE A 68 -23.86 -0.40 5.16
CA ILE A 68 -24.04 -0.42 6.61
C ILE A 68 -24.80 -1.70 6.98
N THR A 69 -24.29 -2.43 7.97
CA THR A 69 -24.93 -3.63 8.51
C THR A 69 -25.25 -3.43 10.00
N THR A 70 -26.39 -3.96 10.45
CA THR A 70 -26.89 -3.78 11.84
C THR A 70 -27.23 -5.11 12.52
N ASN A 71 -27.11 -6.23 11.82
CA ASN A 71 -27.69 -7.52 12.22
C ASN A 71 -26.75 -8.42 13.04
N ASP A 72 -25.61 -7.89 13.51
CA ASP A 72 -24.69 -8.67 14.34
C ASP A 72 -25.07 -8.58 15.81
N ASP A 73 -25.31 -9.74 16.43
CA ASP A 73 -25.46 -9.85 17.88
C ASP A 73 -24.11 -9.57 18.55
N CYS A 74 -24.09 -8.55 19.42
CA CYS A 74 -22.92 -8.13 20.18
C CYS A 74 -23.13 -8.24 21.69
N THR A 75 -24.15 -8.97 22.13
CA THR A 75 -24.43 -9.18 23.55
C THR A 75 -23.19 -9.71 24.27
N SER A 76 -22.79 -8.99 25.32
CA SER A 76 -21.57 -9.31 26.06
C SER A 76 -21.92 -10.02 27.36
N HIS A 77 -21.31 -11.18 27.56
CA HIS A 77 -21.41 -11.95 28.80
C HIS A 77 -20.17 -11.70 29.64
N THR A 78 -20.35 -11.03 30.78
CA THR A 78 -19.27 -10.74 31.72
C THR A 78 -19.56 -11.40 33.07
N ASN A 79 -18.59 -11.37 33.98
CA ASN A 79 -18.74 -11.95 35.32
C ASN A 79 -19.88 -11.34 36.14
N THR A 80 -20.30 -10.10 35.82
CA THR A 80 -21.37 -9.38 36.53
C THR A 80 -22.75 -9.62 35.93
N GLY A 81 -22.84 -10.14 34.71
CA GLY A 81 -24.11 -10.40 34.03
C GLY A 81 -24.01 -10.35 32.51
N SER A 82 -25.16 -10.45 31.86
CA SER A 82 -25.29 -10.30 30.40
C SER A 82 -25.83 -8.91 30.08
N TYR A 83 -25.18 -8.20 29.15
CA TYR A 83 -25.50 -6.83 28.79
C TYR A 83 -25.97 -6.73 27.34
N ALA A 84 -27.09 -6.04 27.15
CA ALA A 84 -27.65 -5.73 25.83
C ALA A 84 -26.69 -4.85 25.04
N CYS A 85 -26.49 -5.17 23.76
CA CYS A 85 -25.62 -4.41 22.87
C CYS A 85 -26.26 -4.27 21.49
N LEU A 86 -26.12 -3.09 20.88
CA LEU A 86 -26.40 -2.83 19.48
C LEU A 86 -25.09 -2.56 18.74
N ARG A 87 -24.85 -3.30 17.66
CA ARG A 87 -23.71 -3.08 16.77
C ARG A 87 -24.20 -2.55 15.43
N MET A 88 -23.62 -1.44 14.98
CA MET A 88 -23.65 -1.05 13.58
C MET A 88 -22.24 -1.17 13.00
N GLN A 89 -22.13 -1.75 11.81
CA GLN A 89 -20.87 -1.93 11.11
C GLN A 89 -20.89 -1.12 9.81
N LEU A 90 -19.90 -0.24 9.67
CA LEU A 90 -19.68 0.55 8.47
C LEU A 90 -18.66 -0.15 7.57
N ILE A 91 -19.03 -0.39 6.32
CA ILE A 91 -18.15 -0.97 5.30
C ILE A 91 -17.58 0.17 4.46
N LEU A 92 -16.29 0.46 4.66
CA LEU A 92 -15.56 1.53 4.00
C LEU A 92 -14.64 0.94 2.92
N LYS A 93 -14.80 1.39 1.68
CA LYS A 93 -13.93 1.01 0.55
C LYS A 93 -12.95 2.13 0.24
N ARG A 94 -11.66 1.83 0.11
CA ARG A 94 -10.67 2.84 -0.27
C ARG A 94 -10.82 3.26 -1.74
N GLN A 95 -10.66 4.56 -2.01
CA GLN A 95 -10.60 5.09 -3.39
C GLN A 95 -9.26 4.74 -4.02
N PHE A 96 -9.28 3.87 -5.03
CA PHE A 96 -8.07 3.31 -5.64
C PHE A 96 -7.45 4.19 -6.73
N SER A 97 -8.24 5.06 -7.37
CA SER A 97 -7.84 5.86 -8.54
C SER A 97 -6.58 6.71 -8.30
N TYR A 98 -6.46 7.32 -7.13
CA TYR A 98 -5.29 8.10 -6.75
C TYR A 98 -4.00 7.25 -6.73
N TYR A 99 -4.08 6.04 -6.18
CA TYR A 99 -2.93 5.14 -6.08
C TYR A 99 -2.46 4.64 -7.44
N LEU A 100 -3.37 4.43 -8.40
CA LEU A 100 -2.99 4.07 -9.77
C LEU A 100 -2.06 5.11 -10.39
N VAL A 101 -2.40 6.39 -10.29
CA VAL A 101 -1.64 7.46 -10.95
C VAL A 101 -0.36 7.80 -10.18
N GLN A 102 -0.42 7.87 -8.85
CA GLN A 102 0.68 8.36 -8.02
C GLN A 102 1.68 7.28 -7.60
N LEU A 103 1.29 6.01 -7.60
CA LEU A 103 2.13 4.91 -7.14
C LEU A 103 2.42 3.92 -8.27
N TYR A 104 1.39 3.37 -8.91
CA TYR A 104 1.58 2.38 -9.97
C TYR A 104 2.14 3.01 -11.26
N GLY A 105 1.69 4.22 -11.61
CA GLY A 105 2.17 4.98 -12.76
C GLY A 105 3.70 5.22 -12.74
N PRO A 106 4.24 5.95 -11.76
CA PRO A 106 5.67 6.25 -11.75
C PRO A 106 6.54 5.01 -11.55
N THR A 107 6.14 4.04 -10.71
CA THR A 107 6.93 2.82 -10.48
C THR A 107 7.05 1.95 -11.74
N THR A 108 6.00 1.89 -12.56
CA THR A 108 6.06 1.18 -13.85
C THR A 108 6.89 1.95 -14.88
N MET A 109 6.77 3.28 -14.94
CA MET A 109 7.59 4.12 -15.81
C MET A 109 9.08 4.01 -15.49
N ILE A 110 9.46 3.96 -14.21
CA ILE A 110 10.85 3.77 -13.77
C ILE A 110 11.41 2.44 -14.29
N VAL A 111 10.65 1.36 -14.19
CA VAL A 111 11.08 0.05 -14.73
C VAL A 111 11.17 0.07 -16.25
N ILE A 112 10.29 0.78 -16.97
CA ILE A 112 10.41 0.91 -18.42
C ILE A 112 11.69 1.69 -18.77
N VAL A 113 11.99 2.78 -18.08
CA VAL A 113 13.21 3.58 -18.29
C VAL A 113 14.47 2.75 -18.06
N SER A 114 14.48 1.88 -17.05
CA SER A 114 15.62 0.99 -16.81
C SER A 114 15.81 -0.05 -17.91
N TRP A 115 14.76 -0.44 -18.62
CA TRP A 115 14.90 -1.33 -19.78
C TRP A 115 15.38 -0.59 -21.03
N VAL A 116 15.06 0.70 -21.16
CA VAL A 116 15.50 1.53 -22.29
C VAL A 116 16.99 1.86 -22.21
N SER A 117 17.60 1.88 -21.01
CA SER A 117 19.04 2.12 -20.88
C SER A 117 19.91 1.06 -21.57
N PHE A 118 19.41 -0.17 -21.78
CA PHE A 118 20.07 -1.17 -22.64
C PHE A 118 20.28 -0.70 -24.09
N TRP A 119 19.41 0.16 -24.62
CA TRP A 119 19.46 0.65 -26.00
C TRP A 119 20.42 1.83 -26.20
N ILE A 120 20.87 2.46 -25.12
CA ILE A 120 21.80 3.60 -25.22
C ILE A 120 23.20 3.08 -25.62
N ASP A 121 24.07 3.94 -26.18
CA ASP A 121 25.39 3.54 -26.68
C ASP A 121 26.43 3.38 -25.55
N MET A 122 27.42 2.50 -25.72
CA MET A 122 28.36 2.05 -24.68
C MET A 122 29.32 3.16 -24.20
N HIS A 123 29.54 4.20 -25.01
CA HIS A 123 30.55 5.22 -24.74
C HIS A 123 30.22 6.17 -23.57
N SER A 124 28.98 6.19 -23.06
CA SER A 124 28.57 7.03 -21.91
C SER A 124 28.26 6.19 -20.67
N THR A 125 29.25 5.44 -20.18
CA THR A 125 29.14 4.60 -18.97
C THR A 125 28.72 5.39 -17.73
N ALA A 126 29.19 6.63 -17.58
CA ALA A 126 28.83 7.50 -16.46
C ALA A 126 27.32 7.84 -16.41
N GLY A 127 26.68 7.98 -17.58
CA GLY A 127 25.24 8.27 -17.67
C GLY A 127 24.38 7.12 -17.17
N ARG A 128 24.74 5.87 -17.50
CA ARG A 128 23.98 4.68 -17.09
C ARG A 128 24.04 4.45 -15.58
N VAL A 129 25.23 4.56 -15.00
CA VAL A 129 25.43 4.41 -13.55
C VAL A 129 24.64 5.48 -12.78
N ALA A 130 24.67 6.74 -13.26
CA ALA A 130 23.90 7.82 -12.64
C ALA A 130 22.38 7.57 -12.73
N LEU A 131 21.89 7.06 -13.87
CA LEU A 131 20.49 6.69 -14.05
C LEU A 131 20.08 5.53 -13.11
N GLY A 132 20.86 4.45 -13.05
CA GLY A 132 20.59 3.32 -12.14
C GLY A 132 20.48 3.76 -10.68
N VAL A 133 21.52 4.45 -10.17
CA VAL A 133 21.52 4.98 -8.79
C VAL A 133 20.32 5.90 -8.53
N THR A 134 19.97 6.77 -9.48
CA THR A 134 18.81 7.65 -9.33
C THR A 134 17.50 6.85 -9.29
N THR A 135 17.35 5.81 -10.10
CA THR A 135 16.15 4.96 -10.10
C THR A 135 16.00 4.15 -8.81
N LEU A 136 17.08 3.58 -8.27
CA LEU A 136 17.07 2.90 -6.96
C LEU A 136 16.74 3.86 -5.82
N LEU A 137 17.34 5.06 -5.83
CA LEU A 137 17.04 6.09 -4.83
C LEU A 137 15.57 6.55 -4.92
N THR A 138 15.05 6.70 -6.13
CA THR A 138 13.64 7.08 -6.35
C THR A 138 12.70 5.99 -5.84
N MET A 139 13.03 4.72 -6.06
CA MET A 139 12.23 3.59 -5.60
C MET A 139 12.21 3.47 -4.07
N THR A 140 13.37 3.58 -3.44
CA THR A 140 13.51 3.56 -1.97
C THR A 140 12.81 4.75 -1.32
N THR A 141 12.90 5.94 -1.91
CA THR A 141 12.17 7.13 -1.41
C THR A 141 10.65 6.98 -1.57
N MET A 142 10.15 6.39 -2.66
CA MET A 142 8.72 6.07 -2.79
C MET A 142 8.24 5.07 -1.73
N GLN A 143 9.00 4.01 -1.48
CA GLN A 143 8.69 3.04 -0.41
C GLN A 143 8.61 3.74 0.95
N ALA A 144 9.54 4.65 1.26
CA ALA A 144 9.52 5.44 2.49
C ALA A 144 8.31 6.38 2.54
N ALA A 145 7.97 7.06 1.45
CA ALA A 145 6.84 7.97 1.36
C ALA A 145 5.49 7.27 1.58
N ILE A 146 5.36 6.02 1.14
CA ILE A 146 4.16 5.21 1.39
C ILE A 146 4.11 4.80 2.85
N ASN A 147 5.20 4.26 3.40
CA ASN A 147 5.22 3.83 4.80
C ASN A 147 5.06 5.00 5.79
N ALA A 148 5.41 6.24 5.42
CA ALA A 148 5.16 7.42 6.24
C ALA A 148 3.67 7.80 6.33
N LYS A 149 2.86 7.42 5.33
CA LYS A 149 1.42 7.71 5.29
C LYS A 149 0.57 6.65 6.01
N LEU A 150 1.16 5.50 6.34
CA LEU A 150 0.47 4.42 7.02
C LEU A 150 1.09 4.20 8.42
N PRO A 151 0.29 3.77 9.41
CA PRO A 151 0.87 3.28 10.65
C PRO A 151 1.79 2.09 10.36
N PRO A 152 2.91 1.94 11.11
CA PRO A 152 3.78 0.79 10.95
C PRO A 152 3.00 -0.48 11.31
N VAL A 153 2.94 -1.42 10.36
CA VAL A 153 2.31 -2.73 10.54
C VAL A 153 3.36 -3.81 10.40
N SER A 154 3.21 -4.90 11.16
CA SER A 154 4.16 -6.03 11.18
C SER A 154 3.94 -7.04 10.06
N TYR A 155 2.80 -6.96 9.35
CA TYR A 155 2.47 -7.87 8.26
C TYR A 155 2.75 -7.26 6.88
N VAL A 156 2.99 -8.13 5.90
CA VAL A 156 3.25 -7.76 4.51
C VAL A 156 1.96 -7.23 3.88
N LYS A 157 2.07 -6.09 3.19
CA LYS A 157 0.98 -5.49 2.40
C LYS A 157 1.17 -5.82 0.92
N VAL A 158 0.09 -5.89 0.13
CA VAL A 158 0.17 -6.09 -1.33
C VAL A 158 1.06 -5.03 -1.99
N VAL A 159 1.00 -3.79 -1.53
CA VAL A 159 1.89 -2.72 -2.01
C VAL A 159 3.38 -3.02 -1.77
N ASP A 160 3.73 -3.65 -0.65
CA ASP A 160 5.12 -4.00 -0.33
C ASP A 160 5.63 -5.10 -1.27
N VAL A 161 4.78 -6.06 -1.64
CA VAL A 161 5.11 -7.10 -2.64
C VAL A 161 5.28 -6.48 -4.02
N TRP A 162 4.40 -5.57 -4.41
CA TRP A 162 4.52 -4.86 -5.69
C TRP A 162 5.83 -4.08 -5.78
N LEU A 163 6.14 -3.28 -4.75
CA LEU A 163 7.33 -2.45 -4.71
C LEU A 163 8.59 -3.30 -4.58
N GLY A 164 8.57 -4.35 -3.76
CA GLY A 164 9.65 -5.33 -3.69
C GLY A 164 9.93 -6.00 -5.04
N GLY A 165 8.88 -6.36 -5.79
CA GLY A 165 9.00 -6.95 -7.13
C GLY A 165 9.57 -5.97 -8.17
N LYS A 166 9.21 -4.68 -8.10
CA LYS A 166 9.82 -3.66 -8.97
C LYS A 166 11.26 -3.36 -8.57
N PHE A 167 11.57 -3.34 -7.29
CA PHE A 167 12.92 -3.14 -6.77
C PHE A 167 13.86 -4.29 -7.17
N SER A 168 13.42 -5.54 -7.05
CA SER A 168 14.20 -6.70 -7.52
C SER A 168 14.42 -6.67 -9.02
N ALA A 169 13.41 -6.33 -9.82
CA ALA A 169 13.53 -6.19 -11.26
C ALA A 169 14.56 -5.10 -11.66
N LEU A 170 14.56 -3.96 -10.98
CA LEU A 170 15.56 -2.90 -11.20
C LEU A 170 16.97 -3.40 -10.90
N ASN A 171 17.18 -4.04 -9.74
CA ASN A 171 18.47 -4.64 -9.41
C ASN A 171 18.92 -5.66 -10.45
N THR A 172 18.03 -6.52 -10.95
CA THR A 172 18.37 -7.49 -12.00
C THR A 172 18.82 -6.79 -13.29
N VAL A 173 18.12 -5.73 -13.69
CA VAL A 173 18.48 -4.94 -14.88
C VAL A 173 19.85 -4.28 -14.71
N GLU A 174 20.12 -3.66 -13.57
CA GLU A 174 21.41 -3.03 -13.29
C GLU A 174 22.58 -4.02 -13.24
N ASN A 175 22.37 -5.21 -12.67
CA ASN A 175 23.37 -6.29 -12.68
C ASN A 175 23.68 -6.75 -14.11
N LEU A 176 22.65 -6.89 -14.97
CA LEU A 176 22.82 -7.25 -16.38
C LEU A 176 23.57 -6.16 -17.18
N GLU A 177 23.35 -4.88 -16.86
CA GLU A 177 24.14 -3.78 -17.45
C GLU A 177 25.61 -3.83 -17.01
N GLN A 178 25.90 -4.19 -15.75
CA GLN A 178 27.27 -4.36 -15.29
C GLN A 178 27.97 -5.55 -15.95
N ASP A 179 27.30 -6.69 -16.12
CA ASP A 179 27.87 -7.87 -16.79
C ASP A 179 28.21 -7.60 -18.27
N THR A 180 27.32 -6.89 -18.97
CA THR A 180 27.55 -6.48 -20.37
C THR A 180 28.70 -5.48 -20.48
N MET A 181 28.85 -4.56 -19.51
CA MET A 181 29.99 -3.65 -19.42
C MET A 181 31.31 -4.39 -19.11
N ILE A 182 31.32 -5.32 -18.15
CA ILE A 182 32.50 -6.13 -17.79
C ILE A 182 32.94 -7.00 -18.97
N SER A 183 32.00 -7.66 -19.65
CA SER A 183 32.28 -8.46 -20.85
C SER A 183 32.93 -7.61 -21.95
N THR A 184 32.37 -6.43 -22.24
CA THR A 184 32.93 -5.53 -23.24
C THR A 184 34.29 -4.97 -22.83
N PHE A 185 34.49 -4.65 -21.54
CA PHE A 185 35.78 -4.20 -21.01
C PHE A 185 36.84 -5.32 -21.03
N LEU A 186 36.47 -6.56 -20.74
CA LEU A 186 37.36 -7.73 -20.86
C LEU A 186 37.71 -8.03 -22.31
N VAL A 187 36.76 -7.91 -23.25
CA VAL A 187 37.00 -8.03 -24.68
C VAL A 187 37.91 -6.92 -25.17
N PHE A 188 37.68 -5.66 -24.77
CA PHE A 188 38.57 -4.53 -25.08
C PHE A 188 39.95 -4.69 -24.44
N ARG A 189 40.05 -5.12 -23.18
CA ARG A 189 41.33 -5.36 -22.51
C ARG A 189 42.09 -6.49 -23.19
N ASN A 190 41.44 -7.58 -23.57
CA ASN A 190 42.08 -8.65 -24.35
C ASN A 190 42.49 -8.17 -25.75
N TYR A 191 41.67 -7.39 -26.44
CA TYR A 191 42.03 -6.82 -27.74
C TYR A 191 43.21 -5.84 -27.63
N TYR A 192 43.21 -4.97 -26.63
CA TYR A 192 44.26 -3.98 -26.40
C TYR A 192 45.56 -4.64 -25.95
N VAL A 193 45.51 -5.63 -25.04
CA VAL A 193 46.68 -6.41 -24.62
C VAL A 193 47.23 -7.24 -25.79
N THR A 194 46.38 -7.86 -26.60
CA THR A 194 46.83 -8.61 -27.80
C THR A 194 47.41 -7.67 -28.87
N CYS A 195 46.84 -6.48 -29.04
CA CYS A 195 47.33 -5.47 -29.99
C CYS A 195 48.65 -4.84 -29.53
N VAL A 196 48.81 -4.54 -28.23
CA VAL A 196 50.05 -4.01 -27.64
C VAL A 196 51.17 -5.06 -27.65
N ILE A 197 50.88 -6.33 -27.33
CA ILE A 197 51.86 -7.42 -27.43
C ILE A 197 52.30 -7.63 -28.89
N ARG A 198 51.38 -7.57 -29.85
CA ARG A 198 51.70 -7.70 -31.29
C ARG A 198 52.43 -6.49 -31.87
N TYR A 199 52.38 -5.34 -31.22
CA TYR A 199 53.14 -4.14 -31.59
C TYR A 199 54.53 -4.11 -30.93
N LEU A 200 54.69 -4.68 -29.73
CA LEU A 200 55.97 -4.75 -28.99
C LEU A 200 56.89 -5.90 -29.43
N PHE A 201 56.35 -6.98 -30.02
CA PHE A 201 57.12 -8.17 -30.43
C PHE A 201 57.28 -8.35 -31.95
N ASN A 202 57.07 -7.29 -32.75
CA ASN A 202 57.21 -7.33 -34.21
C ASN A 202 58.21 -6.28 -34.76
N CYS A 203 59.30 -6.08 -34.01
CA CYS A 203 60.59 -5.61 -34.50
C CYS A 203 61.64 -6.68 -34.18
#